data_AF-A0A3D0NQ03-F1
#
_entry.id   AF-A0A3D0NQ03-F1
#
_cell.length_a   1.000
_cell.length_b   1.000
_cell.length_c   1.000
_cell.angle_alpha   90.00
_cell.angle_beta   90.00
_cell.angle_gamma   90.00
#
_symmetry.space_group_name_H-M   'P 1'
#
loop_
_entity.id
_entity.type
_entity.pdbx_description
1 polymer ?
#
loop_
_entity_poly.entity_id
_entity_poly.type
_entity_poly.pdbx_seq_one_letter_code
_entity_poly.pdbx_strand_id
1 'polypeptide(L)'
;MLLTLLLSTVTVSAAGGHVTYDGNAQTFIFAPGSRFSPTDLFTDLKDVMPGDTRTQHITLRNDASRNVKTKIWLRSEYADEASREFFSQLQMSLQVDNSNGQAYMFSPSGTLTADNDGWILLGTLYSGGEVDLALQLYVPTELDNEFMGRLGIVEWTFKAEELDKEPSDPTPPPKTGENTTLWILWAVAGSALLLIFILSIRIGKERTKK
;
A
#
# COMPACT_ATOMS: atom_id res chain seq x y z
N MET A 1 7.52 -28.58 -34.77
CA MET A 1 7.35 -27.16 -34.41
C MET A 1 6.46 -27.14 -33.18
N LEU A 2 7.05 -26.97 -31.99
CA LEU A 2 6.34 -26.97 -30.71
C LEU A 2 6.10 -25.50 -30.32
N LEU A 3 4.85 -25.07 -30.27
CA LEU A 3 4.47 -23.72 -29.88
C LEU A 3 4.24 -23.70 -28.37
N THR A 4 5.21 -23.20 -27.62
CA THR A 4 5.09 -22.96 -26.17
C THR A 4 4.29 -21.67 -25.94
N LEU A 5 3.07 -21.81 -25.46
CA LEU A 5 2.24 -20.71 -25.00
C LEU A 5 2.77 -20.24 -23.63
N LEU A 6 3.50 -19.12 -23.60
CA LEU A 6 3.85 -18.44 -22.37
C LEU A 6 2.58 -17.81 -21.78
N LEU A 7 2.01 -18.43 -20.75
CA LEU A 7 1.05 -17.77 -19.86
C LEU A 7 1.85 -16.81 -18.97
N SER A 8 2.01 -15.57 -19.42
CA SER A 8 2.36 -14.47 -18.52
C SER A 8 1.16 -14.20 -17.62
N THR A 9 1.22 -14.71 -16.39
CA THR A 9 0.28 -14.35 -15.32
C THR A 9 0.46 -12.87 -15.04
N VAL A 10 -0.40 -12.03 -15.62
CA VAL A 10 -0.60 -10.67 -15.13
C VAL A 10 -1.24 -10.83 -13.76
N THR A 11 -0.45 -10.67 -12.70
CA THR A 11 -1.00 -10.46 -11.37
C THR A 11 -1.74 -9.14 -11.43
N VAL A 12 -3.06 -9.20 -11.59
CA VAL A 12 -3.95 -8.08 -11.32
C VAL A 12 -3.80 -7.78 -9.84
N SER A 13 -3.02 -6.76 -9.49
CA SER A 13 -3.04 -6.19 -8.15
C SER A 13 -4.40 -5.51 -8.01
N ALA A 14 -5.31 -6.12 -7.23
CA ALA A 14 -6.53 -5.45 -6.82
C ALA A 14 -6.14 -4.17 -6.07
N ALA A 15 -6.84 -3.06 -6.34
CA ALA A 15 -6.59 -1.79 -5.67
C ALA A 15 -6.88 -1.96 -4.17
N GLY A 16 -5.81 -2.20 -3.40
CA GLY A 16 -5.87 -2.38 -1.96
C GLY A 16 -6.32 -1.12 -1.22
N GLY A 17 -6.56 -1.25 0.08
CA GLY A 17 -6.80 -0.08 0.92
C GLY A 17 -5.52 0.74 1.06
N HIS A 18 -5.66 2.04 1.26
CA HIS A 18 -4.52 2.92 1.50
C HIS A 18 -4.77 3.79 2.72
N VAL A 19 -3.77 3.85 3.59
CA VAL A 19 -3.73 4.77 4.73
C VAL A 19 -2.47 5.62 4.59
N THR A 20 -2.62 6.93 4.43
CA THR A 20 -1.48 7.85 4.36
C THR A 20 -1.47 8.74 5.57
N TYR A 21 -0.39 8.73 6.33
CA TYR A 21 -0.14 9.72 7.38
C TYR A 21 0.51 10.96 6.75
N ASP A 22 -0.23 12.07 6.70
CA ASP A 22 0.31 13.37 6.30
C ASP A 22 0.87 14.07 7.54
N GLY A 23 2.20 14.05 7.69
CA GLY A 23 2.89 14.67 8.81
C GLY A 23 2.81 16.20 8.83
N ASN A 24 2.52 16.86 7.69
CA ASN A 24 2.36 18.32 7.68
C ASN A 24 1.01 18.74 8.27
N ALA A 25 -0.05 18.00 7.93
CA ALA A 25 -1.39 18.22 8.45
C ALA A 25 -1.68 17.45 9.75
N GLN A 26 -0.75 16.59 10.18
CA GLN A 26 -0.88 15.68 11.34
C GLN A 26 -2.18 14.85 11.28
N THR A 27 -2.52 14.37 10.09
CA THR A 27 -3.80 13.68 9.84
C THR A 27 -3.60 12.42 9.01
N PHE A 28 -4.61 11.54 9.04
CA PHE A 28 -4.66 10.35 8.22
C PHE A 28 -5.63 10.53 7.06
N ILE A 29 -5.19 10.11 5.87
CA ILE A 29 -5.98 10.07 4.64
C ILE A 29 -6.27 8.60 4.34
N PHE A 30 -7.54 8.28 4.15
CA PHE A 30 -8.04 6.93 3.90
C PHE A 30 -8.59 6.83 2.49
N ALA A 31 -8.27 5.74 1.79
CA ALA A 31 -8.78 5.43 0.46
C ALA A 31 -8.95 3.91 0.31
N PRO A 32 -9.85 3.44 -0.56
CA PRO A 32 -10.68 4.22 -1.48
C PRO A 32 -11.97 4.79 -0.87
N GLY A 33 -12.37 4.34 0.31
CA GLY A 33 -13.72 4.58 0.84
C GLY A 33 -14.76 3.70 0.15
N SER A 34 -16.01 3.79 0.61
CA SER A 34 -17.13 3.04 0.03
C SER A 34 -18.47 3.77 0.22
N ARG A 35 -19.55 3.16 -0.27
CA ARG A 35 -20.93 3.60 -0.02
C ARG A 35 -21.32 3.58 1.47
N PHE A 36 -20.59 2.82 2.29
CA PHE A 36 -20.87 2.68 3.72
C PHE A 36 -20.11 3.71 4.57
N SER A 37 -18.88 4.05 4.17
CA SER A 37 -18.07 5.08 4.85
C SER A 37 -17.03 5.68 3.91
N PRO A 38 -16.77 7.00 3.96
CA PRO A 38 -15.68 7.62 3.21
C PRO A 38 -14.29 7.14 3.64
N THR A 39 -14.16 6.56 4.84
CA THR A 39 -12.90 6.02 5.38
C THR A 39 -12.81 4.50 5.33
N ASP A 40 -13.73 3.85 4.60
CA ASP A 40 -13.72 2.39 4.45
C ASP A 40 -12.47 1.92 3.70
N LEU A 41 -11.73 1.01 4.35
CA LEU A 41 -10.49 0.43 3.82
C LEU A 41 -10.74 -0.91 3.12
N PHE A 42 -11.93 -1.49 3.20
CA PHE A 42 -12.16 -2.90 2.89
C PHE A 42 -13.06 -3.10 1.68
N THR A 43 -12.56 -3.06 0.46
CA THR A 43 -13.42 -3.32 -0.71
C THR A 43 -13.76 -4.79 -0.89
N ASP A 44 -12.83 -5.69 -0.54
CA ASP A 44 -12.85 -7.09 -0.97
C ASP A 44 -13.40 -8.03 0.11
N LEU A 45 -13.63 -7.52 1.32
CA LEU A 45 -14.19 -8.27 2.45
C LEU A 45 -15.72 -8.12 2.56
N LYS A 46 -16.38 -7.81 1.44
CA LYS A 46 -17.83 -7.62 1.34
C LYS A 46 -18.44 -8.69 0.44
N ASP A 47 -19.75 -8.88 0.58
CA ASP A 47 -20.53 -9.81 -0.25
C ASP A 47 -19.98 -11.26 -0.24
N VAL A 48 -19.47 -11.68 0.93
CA VAL A 48 -18.88 -13.00 1.17
C VAL A 48 -19.94 -14.09 1.36
N MET A 49 -19.57 -15.34 1.04
CA MET A 49 -20.42 -16.52 1.23
C MET A 49 -19.84 -17.47 2.29
N PRO A 50 -20.67 -18.30 2.95
CA PRO A 50 -20.18 -19.38 3.80
C PRO A 50 -19.14 -20.25 3.08
N GLY A 51 -17.99 -20.46 3.73
CA GLY A 51 -16.82 -21.15 3.17
C GLY A 51 -15.80 -20.23 2.49
N ASP A 52 -16.08 -18.93 2.32
CA ASP A 52 -15.11 -18.00 1.74
C ASP A 52 -13.91 -17.77 2.66
N THR A 53 -12.73 -17.69 2.04
CA THR A 53 -11.54 -17.08 2.64
C THR A 53 -11.11 -15.92 1.75
N ARG A 54 -11.10 -14.70 2.30
CA ARG A 54 -10.72 -13.48 1.58
C ARG A 54 -9.51 -12.86 2.26
N THR A 55 -8.53 -12.45 1.46
CA THR A 55 -7.40 -11.65 1.92
C THR A 55 -7.43 -10.32 1.18
N GLN A 56 -7.28 -9.23 1.92
CA GLN A 56 -7.14 -7.89 1.34
C GLN A 56 -5.87 -7.22 1.88
N HIS A 57 -5.13 -6.58 0.97
CA HIS A 57 -3.94 -5.83 1.32
C HIS A 57 -4.27 -4.35 1.54
N ILE A 58 -3.63 -3.76 2.55
CA ILE A 58 -3.70 -2.33 2.86
C ILE A 58 -2.27 -1.80 2.96
N THR A 59 -1.96 -0.76 2.18
CA THR A 59 -0.67 -0.09 2.25
C THR A 59 -0.77 1.13 3.17
N LEU A 60 0.08 1.15 4.19
CA LEU A 60 0.23 2.26 5.12
C LEU A 60 1.50 3.05 4.75
N ARG A 61 1.37 4.34 4.45
CA ARG A 61 2.47 5.22 4.08
C ARG A 61 2.68 6.35 5.08
N ASN A 62 3.94 6.68 5.35
CA ASN A 62 4.34 7.92 6.02
C ASN A 62 4.74 8.99 4.99
N ASP A 63 3.95 10.05 4.85
CA ASP A 63 4.22 11.18 3.95
C ASP A 63 4.80 12.42 4.66
N ALA A 64 5.39 12.24 5.85
CA ALA A 64 6.03 13.33 6.57
C ALA A 64 7.29 13.84 5.85
N SER A 65 7.36 15.14 5.59
CA SER A 65 8.42 15.80 4.78
C SER A 65 9.78 15.97 5.47
N ARG A 66 9.91 15.63 6.76
CA ARG A 66 10.95 16.19 7.65
C ARG A 66 12.09 15.25 8.07
N ASN A 67 12.40 14.20 7.31
CA ASN A 67 13.41 13.20 7.70
C ASN A 67 13.19 12.71 9.14
N VAL A 68 11.92 12.52 9.49
CA VAL A 68 11.46 12.02 10.78
C VAL A 68 11.22 10.52 10.68
N LYS A 69 11.16 9.86 11.83
CA LYS A 69 10.65 8.50 11.94
C LYS A 69 9.32 8.55 12.67
N THR A 70 8.31 7.90 12.13
CA THR A 70 6.95 7.92 12.68
C THR A 70 6.59 6.52 13.11
N LYS A 71 6.32 6.35 14.40
CA LYS A 71 5.69 5.11 14.90
C LYS A 71 4.21 5.20 14.60
N ILE A 72 3.65 4.13 14.02
CA ILE A 72 2.21 4.06 13.74
C ILE A 72 1.62 2.89 14.50
N TRP A 73 0.55 3.16 15.25
CA TRP A 73 -0.21 2.16 15.97
C TRP A 73 -1.61 2.03 15.39
N LEU A 74 -2.16 0.84 15.60
CA LEU A 74 -3.53 0.50 15.27
C LEU A 74 -4.23 -0.08 16.50
N ARG A 75 -5.50 0.29 16.66
CA ARG A 75 -6.46 -0.37 17.53
C ARG A 75 -7.74 -0.64 16.73
N SER A 76 -8.38 -1.76 16.99
CA SER A 76 -9.67 -2.12 16.38
C SER A 76 -10.73 -2.39 17.44
N GLU A 77 -11.97 -2.08 17.11
CA GLU A 77 -13.15 -2.40 17.93
C GLU A 77 -14.36 -2.70 17.02
N TYR A 78 -15.32 -3.49 17.50
CA TYR A 78 -16.59 -3.62 16.79
C TYR A 78 -17.46 -2.39 17.08
N ALA A 79 -18.11 -1.86 16.04
CA ALA A 79 -18.89 -0.63 16.15
C ALA A 79 -20.12 -0.77 17.06
N ASP A 80 -20.72 -1.96 17.08
CA ASP A 80 -21.92 -2.26 17.87
C ASP A 80 -22.02 -3.75 18.24
N GLU A 81 -23.01 -4.09 19.06
CA GLU A 81 -23.25 -5.46 19.51
C GLU A 81 -23.62 -6.40 18.35
N ALA A 82 -24.35 -5.91 17.34
CA ALA A 82 -24.73 -6.70 16.18
C ALA A 82 -23.51 -7.09 15.33
N SER A 83 -22.55 -6.17 15.18
CA SER A 83 -21.27 -6.42 14.54
C SER A 83 -20.45 -7.42 15.35
N ARG A 84 -20.44 -7.29 16.68
CA ARG A 84 -19.76 -8.26 17.56
C ARG A 84 -20.36 -9.66 17.41
N GLU A 85 -21.67 -9.79 17.46
CA GLU A 85 -22.37 -11.06 17.29
C GLU A 85 -22.04 -11.68 15.92
N PHE A 86 -22.09 -10.89 14.85
CA PHE A 86 -21.74 -11.36 13.51
C PHE A 86 -20.28 -11.83 13.42
N PHE A 87 -19.33 -11.00 13.86
CA PHE A 87 -17.91 -11.36 13.82
C PHE A 87 -17.53 -12.47 14.80
N SER A 88 -18.34 -12.75 15.83
CA SER A 88 -18.13 -13.92 16.70
C SER A 88 -18.29 -15.25 15.96
N GLN A 89 -19.00 -15.24 14.83
CA GLN A 89 -19.18 -16.38 13.94
C GLN A 89 -18.11 -16.43 12.83
N LEU A 90 -17.20 -15.46 12.76
CA LEU A 90 -16.19 -15.34 11.71
C LEU A 90 -14.79 -15.44 12.31
N GLN A 91 -13.77 -15.64 11.47
CA GLN A 91 -12.37 -15.58 11.91
C GLN A 91 -11.64 -14.51 11.11
N MET A 92 -10.97 -13.59 11.82
CA MET A 92 -10.22 -12.51 11.20
C MET A 92 -8.80 -12.45 11.76
N SER A 93 -7.82 -12.23 10.89
CA SER A 93 -6.40 -12.08 11.26
C SER A 93 -5.71 -11.00 10.44
N LEU A 94 -4.84 -10.23 11.09
CA LEU A 94 -4.04 -9.18 10.48
C LEU A 94 -2.57 -9.59 10.51
N GLN A 95 -1.93 -9.60 9.35
CA GLN A 95 -0.48 -9.77 9.23
C GLN A 95 0.15 -8.44 8.82
N VAL A 96 1.31 -8.15 9.39
CA VAL A 96 2.08 -6.94 9.08
C VAL A 96 3.39 -7.37 8.44
N ASP A 97 3.68 -6.92 7.21
CA ASP A 97 4.81 -7.41 6.40
C ASP A 97 6.18 -7.11 7.04
N ASN A 98 6.27 -6.09 7.90
CA ASN A 98 7.49 -5.75 8.63
C ASN A 98 7.69 -6.51 9.95
N SER A 99 6.69 -7.28 10.38
CA SER A 99 6.79 -8.13 11.57
C SER A 99 7.46 -9.45 11.17
N ASN A 100 8.13 -10.14 12.09
CA ASN A 100 8.83 -11.42 11.84
C ASN A 100 7.86 -12.60 11.50
N GLY A 101 6.82 -12.37 10.69
CA GLY A 101 5.71 -13.28 10.44
C GLY A 101 4.64 -13.27 11.53
N GLN A 102 4.57 -12.21 12.35
CA GLN A 102 3.58 -12.16 13.43
C GLN A 102 2.20 -11.84 12.86
N ALA A 103 1.23 -12.71 13.18
CA ALA A 103 -0.17 -12.52 12.86
C ALA A 103 -0.95 -12.15 14.12
N TYR A 104 -1.75 -11.10 14.04
CA TYR A 104 -2.63 -10.65 15.11
C TYR A 104 -4.04 -11.17 14.86
N MET A 105 -4.58 -11.93 15.81
CA MET A 105 -5.95 -12.41 15.76
C MET A 105 -6.90 -11.43 16.45
N PHE A 106 -8.09 -11.27 15.88
CA PHE A 106 -9.16 -10.53 16.53
C PHE A 106 -9.69 -11.32 17.71
N SER A 107 -9.78 -10.67 18.86
CA SER A 107 -10.42 -11.23 20.05
C SER A 107 -11.95 -11.25 19.86
N PRO A 108 -12.68 -12.00 20.70
CA PRO A 108 -14.14 -11.94 20.74
C PRO A 108 -14.69 -10.53 21.03
N SER A 109 -13.89 -9.61 21.60
CA SER A 109 -14.28 -8.21 21.83
C SER A 109 -14.07 -7.30 20.61
N GLY A 110 -13.47 -7.81 19.53
CA GLY A 110 -13.14 -7.06 18.31
C GLY A 110 -11.81 -6.32 18.37
N THR A 111 -11.11 -6.50 19.48
CA THR A 111 -9.77 -5.95 19.67
C THR A 111 -8.77 -6.90 19.06
N LEU A 112 -7.90 -6.39 18.19
CA LEU A 112 -6.71 -7.14 17.83
C LEU A 112 -5.90 -7.42 19.11
N THR A 113 -5.62 -8.71 19.36
CA THR A 113 -4.96 -9.13 20.61
C THR A 113 -3.55 -8.52 20.66
N ALA A 114 -3.27 -7.70 21.68
CA ALA A 114 -2.06 -6.88 21.77
C ALA A 114 -1.56 -6.72 23.21
N ASP A 115 -0.26 -6.50 23.37
CA ASP A 115 0.40 -6.37 24.68
C ASP A 115 0.17 -5.02 25.38
N ASN A 116 -0.40 -4.01 24.69
CA ASN A 116 -0.51 -2.62 25.16
C ASN A 116 -1.94 -2.06 25.08
N ASP A 117 -2.85 -2.47 25.95
CA ASP A 117 -4.23 -1.92 26.03
C ASP A 117 -4.98 -1.88 24.68
N GLY A 118 -4.78 -2.91 23.86
CA GLY A 118 -5.41 -3.05 22.54
C GLY A 118 -4.73 -2.28 21.40
N TRP A 119 -3.61 -1.60 21.65
CA TRP A 119 -2.79 -0.97 20.61
C TRP A 119 -1.68 -1.91 20.12
N ILE A 120 -1.60 -2.03 18.80
CA ILE A 120 -0.53 -2.76 18.10
C ILE A 120 0.37 -1.75 17.41
N LEU A 121 1.67 -1.88 17.61
CA LEU A 121 2.65 -1.14 16.83
C LEU A 121 2.74 -1.81 15.44
N LEU A 122 2.27 -1.12 14.41
CA LEU A 122 2.40 -1.57 13.02
C LEU A 122 3.82 -1.39 12.50
N GLY A 123 4.62 -0.54 13.14
CA GLY A 123 6.02 -0.33 12.82
C GLY A 123 6.48 1.10 13.00
N THR A 124 7.77 1.32 12.71
CA THR A 124 8.36 2.65 12.63
C THR A 124 8.68 2.94 11.17
N LEU A 125 7.97 3.89 10.56
CA LEU A 125 8.16 4.27 9.17
C LEU A 125 8.96 5.57 9.08
N TYR A 126 10.05 5.55 8.33
CA TYR A 126 10.77 6.77 7.97
C TYR A 126 9.95 7.59 6.96
N SER A 127 10.25 8.89 6.82
CA SER A 127 9.70 9.74 5.76
C SER A 127 9.71 9.06 4.39
N GLY A 128 8.53 8.90 3.77
CA GLY A 128 8.35 8.21 2.48
C GLY A 128 8.33 6.69 2.56
N GLY A 129 8.45 6.10 3.74
CA GLY A 129 8.39 4.67 3.98
C GLY A 129 6.95 4.14 4.00
N GLU A 130 6.82 2.86 3.67
CA GLU A 130 5.54 2.15 3.58
C GLU A 130 5.63 0.81 4.31
N VAL A 131 4.48 0.31 4.75
CA VAL A 131 4.30 -1.07 5.22
C VAL A 131 2.98 -1.60 4.70
N ASP A 132 2.99 -2.85 4.26
CA ASP A 132 1.78 -3.55 3.85
C ASP A 132 1.20 -4.37 5.00
N LEU A 133 -0.13 -4.32 5.09
CA LEU A 133 -0.96 -5.08 6.00
C LEU A 133 -1.78 -6.06 5.19
N ALA A 134 -1.80 -7.33 5.57
CA ALA A 134 -2.66 -8.33 4.98
C ALA A 134 -3.74 -8.74 5.97
N LEU A 135 -4.97 -8.32 5.71
CA LEU A 135 -6.13 -8.72 6.51
C LEU A 135 -6.79 -9.92 5.84
N GLN A 136 -6.91 -11.02 6.58
CA GLN A 136 -7.62 -12.22 6.16
C GLN A 136 -8.90 -12.41 6.95
N LEU A 137 -9.99 -12.68 6.24
CA LEU A 137 -11.30 -13.05 6.77
C LEU A 137 -11.65 -14.45 6.29
N TYR A 138 -12.04 -15.32 7.22
CA TYR A 138 -12.61 -16.63 6.97
C TYR A 138 -14.06 -16.67 7.45
N VAL A 139 -14.93 -17.15 6.58
CA VAL A 139 -16.36 -17.34 6.81
C VAL A 139 -16.64 -18.83 6.95
N PRO A 140 -17.09 -19.33 8.12
CA PRO A 140 -17.38 -20.75 8.28
C PRO A 140 -18.49 -21.25 7.34
N THR A 141 -18.42 -22.52 6.97
CA THR A 141 -19.42 -23.17 6.10
C THR A 141 -20.78 -23.33 6.77
N GLU A 142 -20.77 -23.38 8.09
CA GLU A 142 -21.90 -23.57 8.99
C GLU A 142 -22.52 -22.25 9.48
N LEU A 143 -22.09 -21.11 8.91
CA LEU A 143 -22.66 -19.81 9.23
C LEU A 143 -24.18 -19.82 8.98
N ASP A 144 -24.96 -19.49 10.00
CA ASP A 144 -26.42 -19.52 9.96
C ASP A 144 -26.98 -18.47 8.97
N ASN A 145 -28.12 -18.81 8.35
CA ASN A 145 -28.86 -17.94 7.45
C ASN A 145 -29.34 -16.65 8.12
N GLU A 146 -29.44 -16.58 9.45
CA GLU A 146 -29.78 -15.33 10.17
C GLU A 146 -28.76 -14.20 9.93
N PHE A 147 -27.54 -14.56 9.53
CA PHE A 147 -26.47 -13.62 9.19
C PHE A 147 -26.44 -13.24 7.70
N MET A 148 -27.36 -13.78 6.89
CA MET A 148 -27.46 -13.47 5.47
C MET A 148 -27.73 -11.98 5.25
N GLY A 149 -26.89 -11.33 4.45
CA GLY A 149 -27.00 -9.90 4.14
C GLY A 149 -26.70 -8.96 5.30
N ARG A 150 -26.15 -9.47 6.42
CA ARG A 150 -25.70 -8.62 7.53
C ARG A 150 -24.48 -7.80 7.12
N LEU A 151 -24.42 -6.58 7.66
CA LEU A 151 -23.27 -5.70 7.56
C LEU A 151 -22.56 -5.69 8.91
N GLY A 152 -21.34 -6.22 8.96
CA GLY A 152 -20.45 -6.08 10.10
C GLY A 152 -19.56 -4.86 9.96
N ILE A 153 -19.44 -4.06 11.02
CA ILE A 153 -18.58 -2.87 11.05
C ILE A 153 -17.49 -3.03 12.11
N VAL A 154 -16.25 -2.86 11.68
CA VAL A 154 -15.08 -2.75 12.56
C VAL A 154 -14.57 -1.31 12.48
N GLU A 155 -14.42 -0.66 13.62
CA GLU A 155 -13.82 0.66 13.75
C GLU A 155 -12.31 0.51 13.94
N TRP A 156 -11.54 1.17 13.07
CA TRP A 156 -10.08 1.14 13.08
C TRP A 156 -9.56 2.51 13.48
N THR A 157 -8.81 2.57 14.57
CA THR A 157 -8.20 3.81 15.05
C THR A 157 -6.69 3.76 14.83
N PHE A 158 -6.19 4.72 14.06
CA PHE A 158 -4.77 4.90 13.82
C PHE A 158 -4.22 6.00 14.72
N LYS A 159 -3.01 5.79 15.22
CA LYS A 159 -2.25 6.78 16.01
C LYS A 159 -0.85 6.89 15.43
N ALA A 160 -0.33 8.11 15.34
CA ALA A 160 1.04 8.38 14.91
C ALA A 160 1.79 9.14 16.00
N GLU A 161 3.08 8.83 16.15
CA GLU A 161 4.03 9.55 17.00
C GLU A 161 5.26 9.82 16.13
N GLU A 162 5.47 11.09 15.80
CA GLU A 162 6.66 11.53 15.08
C GLU A 162 7.82 11.70 16.06
N LEU A 163 8.97 11.17 15.66
CA LEU A 163 10.23 11.26 16.39
C LEU A 163 11.32 11.80 15.47
N ASP A 164 12.23 12.57 16.04
CA ASP A 164 13.43 12.99 15.34
C ASP A 164 14.29 11.77 14.99
N LYS A 165 14.97 11.87 13.84
CA LYS A 165 15.92 10.84 13.43
C LYS A 165 17.20 10.93 14.24
N GLU A 166 17.65 9.80 14.74
CA GLU A 166 18.90 9.67 15.46
C GLU A 166 20.06 9.33 14.49
N PRO A 167 21.32 9.67 14.82
CA PRO A 167 22.47 9.37 13.96
C PRO A 167 22.68 7.87 13.66
N SER A 168 22.13 6.98 14.49
CA SER A 168 22.16 5.52 14.35
C SER A 168 21.05 4.97 13.44
N ASP A 169 20.06 5.78 13.06
CA ASP A 169 18.97 5.33 12.21
C ASP A 169 19.43 5.06 10.77
N PRO A 170 18.89 4.03 10.08
CA PRO A 170 19.18 3.74 8.69
C PRO A 170 19.00 4.99 7.82
N THR A 171 20.03 5.33 7.06
CA THR A 171 19.92 6.34 6.01
C THR A 171 19.16 5.71 4.85
N PRO A 172 18.16 6.41 4.27
CA PRO A 172 17.54 5.91 3.04
C PRO A 172 18.67 5.66 2.03
N PRO A 173 18.63 4.55 1.27
CA PRO A 173 19.64 4.30 0.26
C PRO A 173 19.74 5.54 -0.63
N PRO A 174 20.95 5.99 -1.01
CA PRO A 174 21.08 7.08 -1.96
C PRO A 174 20.19 6.75 -3.16
N LYS A 175 19.38 7.71 -3.62
CA LYS A 175 18.68 7.62 -4.91
C LYS A 175 19.74 7.57 -6.02
N THR A 176 20.37 6.43 -6.19
CA THR A 176 21.33 6.13 -7.25
C THR A 176 20.57 5.33 -8.29
N GLY A 177 19.93 6.05 -9.21
CA GLY A 177 19.22 5.45 -10.33
C GLY A 177 18.16 6.38 -10.89
N GLU A 178 18.37 6.81 -12.15
CA GLU A 178 17.37 7.37 -13.06
C GLU A 178 17.08 8.89 -12.97
N ASN A 179 18.04 9.72 -13.42
CA ASN A 179 17.74 10.73 -14.46
C ASN A 179 18.97 11.24 -15.25
N THR A 180 20.20 10.88 -14.89
CA THR A 180 21.40 11.49 -15.46
C THR A 180 21.86 10.96 -16.82
N THR A 181 21.26 9.89 -17.36
CA THR A 181 21.76 9.25 -18.59
C THR A 181 21.00 9.67 -19.87
N LEU A 182 19.71 9.98 -19.80
CA LEU A 182 18.91 10.19 -21.02
C LEU A 182 19.15 11.54 -21.70
N TRP A 183 19.27 12.65 -20.95
CA TRP A 183 19.52 13.97 -21.55
C TRP A 183 20.92 14.07 -22.18
N ILE A 184 21.91 13.36 -21.65
CA ILE A 184 23.26 13.28 -22.25
C ILE A 184 23.19 12.54 -23.59
N LEU A 185 22.42 11.45 -23.68
CA LEU A 185 22.22 10.72 -24.95
C LEU A 185 21.51 11.60 -26.00
N TRP A 186 20.49 12.37 -25.62
CA TRP A 186 19.82 13.31 -26.53
C TRP A 186 20.73 14.48 -26.95
N ALA A 187 21.56 14.99 -26.04
CA ALA A 187 22.52 16.06 -26.35
C ALA A 187 23.61 15.59 -27.33
N VAL A 188 24.15 14.38 -27.15
CA VAL A 188 25.15 13.80 -28.05
C VAL A 188 24.52 13.48 -29.42
N ALA A 189 23.32 12.89 -29.47
CA ALA A 189 22.63 12.59 -30.71
C ALA A 189 22.27 13.85 -31.53
N GLY A 190 21.83 14.92 -30.85
CA GLY A 190 21.53 16.21 -31.51
C GLY A 190 22.75 16.88 -32.13
N SER A 191 23.92 16.79 -31.48
CA SER A 191 25.16 17.39 -32.00
C SER A 191 25.69 16.70 -33.27
N ALA A 192 25.53 15.38 -33.38
CA ALA A 192 25.94 14.62 -34.56
C ALA A 192 25.08 14.95 -35.80
N LEU A 193 23.76 15.13 -35.62
CA LEU A 193 22.86 15.50 -36.71
C LEU A 193 23.11 16.92 -37.22
N LEU A 194 23.45 17.86 -36.34
CA LEU A 194 23.84 19.23 -36.73
C LEU A 194 25.12 19.24 -37.57
N LEU A 195 26.13 18.43 -37.24
CA LEU A 195 27.35 18.34 -38.03
C LEU A 195 27.11 17.74 -39.42
N ILE A 196 26.27 16.70 -39.52
CA ILE A 196 25.90 16.08 -40.81
C ILE A 196 25.11 17.08 -41.67
N PHE A 197 24.20 17.85 -41.07
CA PHE A 197 23.43 18.87 -41.79
C PHE A 197 24.32 20.00 -42.32
N ILE A 198 25.27 20.50 -41.51
CA ILE A 198 26.23 21.52 -41.93
C ILE A 198 27.13 21.01 -43.07
N LEU A 199 27.61 19.77 -42.98
CA LEU A 199 28.40 19.13 -44.06
C LEU A 199 27.58 18.97 -45.34
N SER A 200 26.30 18.61 -45.24
CA SER A 200 25.40 18.45 -46.39
C SER A 200 25.16 19.77 -47.12
N ILE A 201 24.98 20.88 -46.37
CA ILE A 201 24.86 22.23 -46.95
C ILE A 201 26.17 22.64 -47.64
N ARG A 202 27.32 22.34 -47.03
CA ARG A 202 28.63 22.71 -47.59
C ARG A 202 28.92 21.97 -48.90
N ILE A 203 28.61 20.68 -48.97
CA ILE A 203 28.80 19.86 -50.17
C ILE A 203 27.83 20.27 -51.29
N GLY A 204 26.59 20.64 -50.96
CA GLY A 204 25.62 21.14 -51.94
C GLY A 204 26.07 22.45 -52.62
N LYS A 205 26.70 23.34 -51.85
CA LYS A 205 27.17 24.65 -52.34
C LYS A 205 28.40 24.56 -53.26
N GLU A 206 29.22 23.52 -53.11
CA GLU A 206 30.38 23.29 -54.00
C GLU A 206 29.98 22.68 -55.34
N ARG A 207 28.87 21.95 -55.42
CA ARG A 207 28.37 21.37 -56.69
C ARG A 207 27.70 22.40 -57.60
N THR A 208 27.23 23.53 -57.08
CA THR A 208 26.61 24.62 -57.85
C THR A 208 27.61 25.66 -58.39
N LYS A 209 28.91 25.46 -58.18
CA LYS A 209 29.98 26.39 -58.63
C LYS A 209 30.86 25.83 -59.75
N LYS A 210 30.44 24.77 -60.44
CA LYS A 210 31.10 24.24 -61.64
C LYS A 210 30.24 24.43 -62.87
#